data_AF-A0A7W5B3L2-F1
#
_entry.id   AF-A0A7W5B3L2-F1
#
_cell.length_a   1.000
_cell.length_b   1.000
_cell.length_c   1.000
_cell.angle_alpha   90.00
_cell.angle_beta   90.00
_cell.angle_gamma   90.00
#
_symmetry.space_group_name_H-M   'P 1'
#
loop_
_entity.id
_entity.type
_entity.pdbx_description
1 polymer ?
#
loop_
_entity_poly.entity_id
_entity_poly.type
_entity_poly.pdbx_seq_one_letter_code
_entity_poly.pdbx_strand_id
1 'polypeptide(L)'
;MSRLYLNHYWSLFADYIDGFGELAHHGIPLPLLANFYRYLDEQSRALMSEPDFNTVLRHEISDIGQIQPLFDRYVDAIKRTPKKQPRGKILINGTYHRFSPDVFLQHFAPETTLLLSRGKPYMGIPIVTLAHYEPDTADLIERSIRKAENLFNTFSGHPIFGNPYFKEKVLQEIPLTIKALAATERMLDANPVSCFLAGTTEDLISRAVVLKGAARGIPSVCLQHGVIMGEEAFLPAFATKQAVYGQYESEWYTGRGVRPESIEVIGHPRYDAIFTDGYKPEETFLKQTSCKAGTFKILLATQPLTDKSAVQEAVKQLASLGQVEIIVKPHPWEVKKGYAQAYMHLADMLPNVKQFPLSLQLYDVLPHVDLVIMNNSTVGLEAMLYGKPVVVFLDHEPEREYPYYEQLIPYVAATTDRLVTLVQQLMTDPLIRQDAAAKAAAFVGHSYPVRMSGRKLRMLLNRLCGCPDEPRDQLFREGLLFKGAAHADVYLLQHGCRRRFATVQLFQQHGFRWEQVIQLDDRLITRIPLGNPITTSPSEGKSASQCCTLLPNSEGLIVKGAGPELYKMESGLRRLLVGPVDAELLPQALFIDDKLLQRIPKGPVIGPNDL
;
A
#
# COMPACT_ATOMS: atom_id res chain seq x y z
N MET A 1 -20.69 -18.59 -4.38
CA MET A 1 -19.78 -19.75 -4.49
C MET A 1 -19.56 -20.35 -3.11
N SER A 2 -19.79 -21.65 -2.98
CA SER A 2 -19.76 -22.38 -1.71
C SER A 2 -18.32 -22.75 -1.29
N ARG A 3 -18.17 -23.16 -0.03
CA ARG A 3 -16.93 -23.76 0.50
C ARG A 3 -16.48 -24.98 -0.33
N LEU A 4 -17.44 -25.78 -0.78
CA LEU A 4 -17.22 -26.94 -1.63
C LEU A 4 -16.51 -26.58 -2.95
N TYR A 5 -16.98 -25.52 -3.64
CA TYR A 5 -16.33 -25.03 -4.85
C TYR A 5 -14.86 -24.68 -4.62
N LEU A 6 -14.53 -24.02 -3.51
CA LEU A 6 -13.14 -23.63 -3.21
C LEU A 6 -12.25 -24.84 -2.92
N ASN A 7 -12.76 -25.86 -2.24
CA ASN A 7 -12.05 -27.12 -2.03
C ASN A 7 -11.71 -27.81 -3.37
N HIS A 8 -12.68 -27.88 -4.29
CA HIS A 8 -12.47 -28.39 -5.64
C HIS A 8 -11.51 -27.51 -6.45
N TYR A 9 -11.59 -26.18 -6.30
CA TYR A 9 -10.70 -25.25 -6.97
C TYR A 9 -9.23 -25.50 -6.63
N TRP A 10 -8.88 -25.59 -5.34
CA TRP A 10 -7.49 -25.79 -4.94
C TRP A 10 -6.97 -27.17 -5.31
N SER A 11 -7.81 -28.19 -5.19
CA SER A 11 -7.50 -29.56 -5.60
C SER A 11 -7.22 -29.66 -7.10
N LEU A 12 -8.11 -29.09 -7.92
CA LEU A 12 -7.95 -29.03 -9.37
C LEU A 12 -6.73 -28.18 -9.79
N PHE A 13 -6.42 -27.12 -9.06
CA PHE A 13 -5.22 -26.32 -9.35
C PHE A 13 -3.93 -27.13 -9.11
N ALA A 14 -3.89 -27.94 -8.05
CA ALA A 14 -2.78 -28.88 -7.84
C ALA A 14 -2.72 -29.96 -8.92
N ASP A 15 -3.87 -30.52 -9.34
CA ASP A 15 -3.95 -31.46 -10.46
C ASP A 15 -3.44 -30.85 -11.77
N TYR A 16 -3.70 -29.56 -11.99
CA TYR A 16 -3.18 -28.82 -13.15
C TYR A 16 -1.65 -28.70 -13.09
N ILE A 17 -1.09 -28.40 -11.91
CA ILE A 17 0.36 -28.33 -11.73
C ILE A 17 1.01 -29.71 -11.97
N ASP A 18 0.42 -30.79 -11.48
CA ASP A 18 0.96 -32.14 -11.70
C ASP A 18 0.81 -32.59 -13.16
N GLY A 19 -0.38 -32.41 -13.73
CA GLY A 19 -0.70 -32.86 -15.09
C GLY A 19 0.06 -32.09 -16.18
N PHE A 20 0.35 -30.82 -15.96
CA PHE A 20 1.03 -29.94 -16.92
C PHE A 20 2.42 -29.52 -16.46
N GLY A 21 2.93 -30.09 -15.36
CA GLY A 21 4.19 -29.70 -14.71
C GLY A 21 5.42 -29.89 -15.58
N GLU A 22 5.35 -30.78 -16.57
CA GLU A 22 6.44 -30.93 -17.54
C GLU A 22 6.57 -29.76 -18.54
N LEU A 23 5.58 -28.86 -18.59
CA LEU A 23 5.73 -27.54 -19.18
C LEU A 23 6.50 -26.69 -18.16
N ALA A 24 7.80 -26.55 -18.35
CA ALA A 24 8.66 -25.85 -17.40
C ALA A 24 9.77 -25.05 -18.09
N HIS A 25 10.25 -24.01 -17.42
CA HIS A 25 11.41 -23.23 -17.87
C HIS A 25 12.44 -23.07 -16.74
N HIS A 26 13.63 -23.64 -16.93
CA HIS A 26 14.69 -23.77 -15.91
C HIS A 26 14.18 -24.29 -14.55
N GLY A 27 13.44 -25.40 -14.59
CA GLY A 27 12.96 -26.09 -13.39
C GLY A 27 11.75 -25.43 -12.71
N ILE A 28 11.18 -24.36 -13.28
CA ILE A 28 9.93 -23.76 -12.79
C ILE A 28 8.78 -24.21 -13.69
N PRO A 29 7.82 -25.01 -13.18
CA PRO A 29 6.59 -25.35 -13.89
C PRO A 29 5.77 -24.10 -14.27
N LEU A 30 5.35 -24.02 -15.53
CA LEU A 30 4.54 -22.91 -16.01
C LEU A 30 3.16 -22.83 -15.32
N PRO A 31 2.49 -23.95 -15.00
CA PRO A 31 1.24 -23.93 -14.24
C PRO A 31 1.30 -23.15 -12.91
N LEU A 32 2.45 -23.13 -12.23
CA LEU A 32 2.61 -22.36 -10.99
C LEU A 32 2.46 -20.85 -11.21
N LEU A 33 2.69 -20.37 -12.43
CA LEU A 33 2.53 -18.95 -12.75
C LEU A 33 1.09 -18.57 -13.11
N ALA A 34 0.19 -19.54 -13.25
CA ALA A 34 -1.18 -19.32 -13.70
C ALA A 34 -1.99 -18.52 -12.68
N ASN A 35 -2.70 -17.50 -13.16
CA ASN A 35 -3.83 -16.95 -12.43
C ASN A 35 -5.05 -17.87 -12.66
N PHE A 36 -5.07 -19.01 -11.97
CA PHE A 36 -5.84 -20.20 -12.36
C PHE A 36 -7.36 -19.96 -12.43
N TYR A 37 -7.92 -19.07 -11.61
CA TYR A 37 -9.35 -18.77 -11.68
C TYR A 37 -9.77 -18.13 -13.02
N ARG A 38 -8.81 -17.57 -13.78
CA ARG A 38 -9.02 -17.00 -15.12
C ARG A 38 -9.06 -18.06 -16.22
N TYR A 39 -8.71 -19.30 -15.91
CA TYR A 39 -8.80 -20.43 -16.83
C TYR A 39 -10.14 -21.18 -16.74
N LEU A 40 -10.99 -20.76 -15.82
CA LEU A 40 -12.29 -21.39 -15.56
C LEU A 40 -13.39 -20.50 -16.11
N ASP A 41 -14.16 -21.02 -17.05
CA ASP A 41 -15.41 -20.41 -17.53
C ASP A 41 -16.58 -20.70 -16.57
N GLU A 42 -17.77 -20.19 -16.90
CA GLU A 42 -18.97 -20.39 -16.09
C GLU A 42 -19.37 -21.87 -15.99
N GLN A 43 -19.24 -22.63 -17.09
CA GLN A 43 -19.54 -24.06 -17.12
C GLN A 43 -18.60 -24.85 -16.18
N SER A 44 -17.29 -24.55 -16.23
CA SER A 44 -16.30 -25.15 -15.34
C SER A 44 -16.64 -24.87 -13.87
N ARG A 45 -17.04 -23.63 -13.55
CA ARG A 45 -17.39 -23.25 -12.18
C ARG A 45 -18.67 -23.93 -11.68
N ALA A 46 -19.66 -24.10 -12.56
CA ALA A 46 -20.86 -24.86 -12.25
C ALA A 46 -20.51 -26.32 -11.93
N LEU A 47 -19.73 -26.99 -12.79
CA LEU A 47 -19.27 -28.36 -12.55
C LEU A 47 -18.52 -28.50 -11.23
N MET A 48 -17.61 -27.58 -10.93
CA MET A 48 -16.85 -27.57 -9.69
C MET A 48 -17.69 -27.31 -8.44
N SER A 49 -18.93 -26.83 -8.59
CA SER A 49 -19.85 -26.63 -7.46
C SER A 49 -20.63 -27.90 -7.10
N GLU A 50 -20.57 -28.93 -7.95
CA GLU A 50 -21.24 -30.21 -7.73
C GLU A 50 -20.46 -31.11 -6.76
N PRO A 51 -21.11 -31.80 -5.80
CA PRO A 51 -20.44 -32.69 -4.84
C PRO A 51 -19.59 -33.79 -5.48
N ASP A 52 -20.09 -34.41 -6.56
CA ASP A 52 -19.43 -35.55 -7.22
C ASP A 52 -18.23 -35.15 -8.10
N PHE A 53 -17.95 -33.84 -8.21
CA PHE A 53 -16.79 -33.36 -8.94
C PHE A 53 -15.47 -33.85 -8.33
N ASN A 54 -15.45 -34.19 -7.04
CA ASN A 54 -14.28 -34.81 -6.40
C ASN A 54 -13.83 -36.13 -7.05
N THR A 55 -14.73 -36.87 -7.69
CA THR A 55 -14.41 -38.17 -8.33
C THR A 55 -13.48 -38.05 -9.53
N VAL A 56 -13.35 -36.86 -10.12
CA VAL A 56 -12.45 -36.60 -11.25
C VAL A 56 -11.12 -35.97 -10.81
N LEU A 57 -10.97 -35.66 -9.52
CA LEU A 57 -9.78 -35.04 -8.96
C LEU A 57 -8.78 -36.09 -8.46
N ARG A 58 -7.49 -35.78 -8.57
CA ARG A 58 -6.41 -36.62 -8.01
C ARG A 58 -6.01 -36.15 -6.61
N HIS A 59 -6.07 -34.85 -6.36
CA HIS A 59 -5.94 -34.28 -5.03
C HIS A 59 -7.30 -34.08 -4.38
N GLU A 60 -7.32 -34.16 -3.05
CA GLU A 60 -8.50 -33.87 -2.25
C GLU A 60 -8.11 -32.95 -1.09
N ILE A 61 -8.49 -31.68 -1.20
CA ILE A 61 -8.46 -30.73 -0.09
C ILE A 61 -9.83 -30.79 0.60
N SER A 62 -9.86 -31.37 1.79
CA SER A 62 -11.04 -31.39 2.66
C SER A 62 -10.97 -30.34 3.77
N ASP A 63 -9.76 -29.89 4.13
CA ASP A 63 -9.50 -28.89 5.16
C ASP A 63 -8.76 -27.65 4.61
N ILE A 64 -9.11 -26.44 5.06
CA ILE A 64 -8.43 -25.19 4.62
C ILE A 64 -6.93 -25.24 4.89
N GLY A 65 -6.51 -25.84 6.01
CA GLY A 65 -5.12 -25.91 6.42
C GLY A 65 -4.24 -26.70 5.46
N GLN A 66 -4.83 -27.49 4.56
CA GLN A 66 -4.11 -28.28 3.56
C GLN A 66 -3.72 -27.46 2.32
N ILE A 67 -4.32 -26.28 2.10
CA ILE A 67 -4.12 -25.49 0.87
C ILE A 67 -2.64 -25.15 0.70
N GLN A 68 -2.05 -24.34 1.58
CA GLN A 68 -0.66 -23.92 1.39
C GLN A 68 0.35 -25.09 1.42
N PRO A 69 0.26 -26.08 2.34
CA PRO A 69 1.18 -27.22 2.35
C PRO A 69 1.20 -27.99 1.02
N LEU A 70 0.07 -28.07 0.33
CA LEU A 70 0.00 -28.71 -0.98
C LEU A 70 0.87 -27.99 -2.02
N PHE A 71 0.80 -26.66 -2.04
CA PHE A 71 1.58 -25.82 -2.97
C PHE A 71 3.04 -25.62 -2.54
N ASP A 72 3.32 -25.67 -1.24
CA ASP A 72 4.67 -25.62 -0.70
C ASP A 72 5.55 -26.73 -1.30
N ARG A 73 5.01 -27.92 -1.57
CA ARG A 73 5.74 -29.02 -2.24
C ARG A 73 6.37 -28.58 -3.56
N TYR A 74 5.65 -27.78 -4.35
CA TYR A 74 6.14 -27.28 -5.64
C TYR A 74 7.12 -26.12 -5.48
N VAL A 75 6.83 -25.21 -4.54
CA VAL A 75 7.68 -24.03 -4.30
C VAL A 75 9.02 -24.44 -3.67
N ASP A 76 9.00 -25.37 -2.71
CA ASP A 76 10.20 -25.86 -2.03
C ASP A 76 11.11 -26.68 -2.95
N ALA A 77 10.55 -27.36 -3.97
CA ALA A 77 11.34 -28.03 -5.00
C ALA A 77 12.16 -27.05 -5.87
N ILE A 78 11.71 -25.80 -5.99
CA ILE A 78 12.38 -24.73 -6.75
C ILE A 78 13.35 -23.95 -5.86
N LYS A 79 12.95 -23.72 -4.62
CA LYS A 79 13.59 -22.80 -3.68
C LYS A 79 14.99 -23.24 -3.29
N ARG A 80 15.93 -22.30 -3.27
CA ARG A 80 17.24 -22.45 -2.65
C ARG A 80 17.29 -21.72 -1.32
N THR A 81 18.19 -22.15 -0.44
CA THR A 81 18.44 -21.48 0.85
C THR A 81 18.73 -19.99 0.62
N PRO A 82 18.02 -19.07 1.31
CA PRO A 82 18.27 -17.64 1.17
C PRO A 82 19.72 -17.25 1.45
N LYS A 83 20.31 -16.48 0.54
CA LYS A 83 21.68 -15.93 0.67
C LYS A 83 21.59 -14.43 0.88
N LYS A 84 22.11 -13.95 2.01
CA LYS A 84 22.22 -12.50 2.28
C LYS A 84 23.20 -11.87 1.30
N GLN A 85 22.77 -10.80 0.63
CA GLN A 85 23.59 -10.04 -0.30
C GLN A 85 23.60 -8.56 0.13
N PRO A 86 24.40 -8.16 1.12
CA PRO A 86 24.31 -6.81 1.69
C PRO A 86 24.67 -5.68 0.71
N ARG A 87 25.30 -6.01 -0.43
CA ARG A 87 25.67 -5.05 -1.49
C ARG A 87 24.71 -5.04 -2.69
N GLY A 88 23.74 -5.93 -2.75
CA GLY A 88 22.72 -5.91 -3.80
C GLY A 88 21.67 -4.82 -3.55
N LYS A 89 20.76 -4.67 -4.51
CA LYS A 89 19.67 -3.69 -4.46
C LYS A 89 18.35 -4.33 -4.02
N ILE A 90 17.49 -3.54 -3.40
CA ILE A 90 16.07 -3.90 -3.22
C ILE A 90 15.37 -3.67 -4.56
N LEU A 91 14.82 -4.72 -5.15
CA LEU A 91 14.00 -4.62 -6.36
C LEU A 91 12.53 -4.51 -5.97
N ILE A 92 11.90 -3.38 -6.26
CA ILE A 92 10.49 -3.16 -5.97
C ILE A 92 9.69 -3.32 -7.26
N ASN A 93 8.64 -4.15 -7.25
CA ASN A 93 7.66 -4.10 -8.34
C ASN A 93 6.84 -2.83 -8.25
N GLY A 94 6.82 -2.02 -9.31
CA GLY A 94 6.13 -0.73 -9.35
C GLY A 94 4.61 -0.81 -9.46
N THR A 95 4.02 -2.00 -9.34
CA THR A 95 2.57 -2.21 -9.35
C THR A 95 2.07 -2.68 -7.98
N TYR A 96 0.82 -2.33 -7.65
CA TYR A 96 0.05 -2.79 -6.48
C TYR A 96 0.62 -2.48 -5.07
N HIS A 97 1.84 -1.97 -4.91
CA HIS A 97 2.42 -1.62 -3.61
C HIS A 97 1.75 -0.38 -2.95
N ARG A 98 1.01 0.44 -3.71
CA ARG A 98 0.22 1.60 -3.23
C ARG A 98 0.99 2.59 -2.31
N PHE A 99 2.30 2.73 -2.53
CA PHE A 99 3.12 3.68 -1.78
C PHE A 99 2.86 5.11 -2.27
N SER A 100 2.77 6.05 -1.33
CA SER A 100 2.84 7.47 -1.63
C SER A 100 4.28 7.87 -1.99
N PRO A 101 4.49 9.05 -2.61
CA PRO A 101 5.82 9.63 -2.78
C PRO A 101 6.67 9.62 -1.51
N ASP A 102 6.06 9.94 -0.36
CA ASP A 102 6.74 10.03 0.93
C ASP A 102 7.39 8.73 1.37
N VAL A 103 6.69 7.61 1.17
CA VAL A 103 7.21 6.29 1.50
C VAL A 103 8.50 6.01 0.72
N PHE A 104 8.58 6.42 -0.54
CA PHE A 104 9.80 6.29 -1.34
C PHE A 104 10.94 7.15 -0.79
N LEU A 105 10.67 8.43 -0.57
CA LEU A 105 11.66 9.40 -0.11
C LEU A 105 12.25 9.00 1.25
N GLN A 106 11.38 8.56 2.17
CA GLN A 106 11.75 8.10 3.50
C GLN A 106 12.56 6.79 3.45
N HIS A 107 12.01 5.74 2.83
CA HIS A 107 12.49 4.38 3.09
C HIS A 107 13.39 3.78 1.99
N PHE A 108 13.42 4.36 0.78
CA PHE A 108 14.09 3.76 -0.38
C PHE A 108 15.09 4.69 -1.06
N ALA A 109 16.36 4.26 -1.15
CA ALA A 109 17.45 5.05 -1.71
C ALA A 109 17.79 4.68 -3.15
N PRO A 110 17.96 5.65 -4.08
CA PRO A 110 18.27 5.37 -5.48
C PRO A 110 19.49 4.47 -5.67
N GLU A 111 20.48 4.57 -4.77
CA GLU A 111 21.74 3.84 -4.83
C GLU A 111 21.54 2.35 -4.50
N THR A 112 20.56 2.06 -3.64
CA THR A 112 20.31 0.72 -3.09
C THR A 112 18.98 0.12 -3.54
N THR A 113 18.26 0.77 -4.46
CA THR A 113 16.89 0.38 -4.85
C THR A 113 16.74 0.46 -6.36
N LEU A 114 15.99 -0.49 -6.93
CA LEU A 114 15.54 -0.49 -8.32
C LEU A 114 14.02 -0.61 -8.36
N LEU A 115 13.38 0.05 -9.32
CA LEU A 115 11.95 -0.09 -9.58
C LEU A 115 11.72 -0.89 -10.86
N LEU A 116 11.08 -2.06 -10.76
CA LEU A 116 10.62 -2.83 -11.91
C LEU A 116 9.36 -2.17 -12.49
N SER A 117 9.49 -1.51 -13.64
CA SER A 117 8.39 -0.74 -14.27
C SER A 117 8.68 -0.47 -15.76
N ARG A 118 7.69 0.01 -16.52
CA ARG A 118 7.82 0.42 -17.93
C ARG A 118 7.91 1.95 -18.12
N GLY A 119 8.03 2.70 -17.02
CA GLY A 119 7.90 4.16 -16.99
C GLY A 119 9.21 4.94 -17.03
N LYS A 120 9.26 6.04 -16.26
CA LYS A 120 10.46 6.83 -15.97
C LYS A 120 10.89 6.58 -14.52
N PRO A 121 12.11 6.96 -14.11
CA PRO A 121 12.51 7.04 -12.70
C PRO A 121 11.42 7.70 -11.85
N TYR A 122 11.13 7.11 -10.70
CA TYR A 122 10.10 7.59 -9.78
C TYR A 122 10.74 7.97 -8.45
N MET A 123 10.54 9.22 -8.01
CA MET A 123 11.19 9.75 -6.79
C MET A 123 12.72 9.56 -6.78
N GLY A 124 13.35 9.70 -7.95
CA GLY A 124 14.79 9.49 -8.14
C GLY A 124 15.23 8.03 -8.19
N ILE A 125 14.34 7.07 -7.91
CA ILE A 125 14.66 5.64 -7.98
C ILE A 125 14.83 5.22 -9.44
N PRO A 126 15.98 4.62 -9.83
CA PRO A 126 16.19 4.13 -11.18
C PRO A 126 15.25 2.96 -11.50
N ILE A 127 14.84 2.88 -12.76
CA ILE A 127 13.95 1.82 -13.25
C ILE A 127 14.72 0.70 -13.93
N VAL A 128 14.12 -0.48 -13.88
CA VAL A 128 14.48 -1.65 -14.69
C VAL A 128 13.23 -2.07 -15.45
N THR A 129 13.33 -2.15 -16.78
CA THR A 129 12.22 -2.57 -17.63
C THR A 129 12.44 -4.01 -18.09
N LEU A 130 11.56 -4.92 -17.70
CA LEU A 130 11.72 -6.35 -17.99
C LEU A 130 11.88 -6.66 -19.49
N ALA A 131 11.16 -5.93 -20.35
CA ALA A 131 11.20 -6.12 -21.80
C ALA A 131 12.61 -5.89 -22.41
N HIS A 132 13.47 -5.10 -21.76
CA HIS A 132 14.87 -4.91 -22.21
C HIS A 132 15.74 -6.16 -22.01
N TYR A 133 15.25 -7.15 -21.27
CA TYR A 133 15.94 -8.40 -20.98
C TYR A 133 15.35 -9.60 -21.73
N GLU A 134 14.33 -9.40 -22.57
CA GLU A 134 13.67 -10.50 -23.28
C GLU A 134 14.65 -11.21 -24.24
N PRO A 135 14.89 -12.52 -24.07
CA PRO A 135 15.61 -13.33 -25.04
C PRO A 135 14.77 -13.66 -26.27
N ASP A 136 15.44 -14.09 -27.34
CA ASP A 136 14.78 -14.93 -28.33
C ASP A 136 14.34 -16.25 -27.67
N THR A 137 13.04 -16.51 -27.70
CA THR A 137 12.38 -17.66 -27.08
C THR A 137 11.48 -18.40 -28.07
N ALA A 138 11.56 -18.10 -29.37
CA ALA A 138 10.63 -18.61 -30.38
C ALA A 138 10.57 -20.15 -30.41
N ASP A 139 11.73 -20.80 -30.55
CA ASP A 139 11.83 -22.27 -30.59
C ASP A 139 11.33 -22.93 -29.30
N LEU A 140 11.63 -22.31 -28.15
CA LEU A 140 11.20 -22.83 -26.85
C LEU A 140 9.68 -22.75 -26.70
N ILE A 141 9.09 -21.63 -27.11
CA ILE A 141 7.64 -21.43 -27.10
C ILE A 141 6.97 -22.45 -28.01
N GLU A 142 7.45 -22.61 -29.25
CA GLU A 142 6.88 -23.55 -30.21
C GLU A 142 6.94 -25.00 -29.71
N ARG A 143 8.08 -25.42 -29.14
CA ARG A 143 8.20 -26.74 -28.50
C ARG A 143 7.25 -26.90 -27.31
N SER A 144 7.08 -25.87 -26.50
CA SER A 144 6.21 -25.91 -25.32
C SER A 144 4.73 -25.97 -25.71
N ILE A 145 4.33 -25.28 -26.77
CA ILE A 145 2.98 -25.35 -27.35
C ILE A 145 2.70 -26.76 -27.86
N ARG A 146 3.59 -27.34 -28.68
CA ARG A 146 3.44 -28.74 -29.15
C ARG A 146 3.31 -29.73 -27.99
N LYS A 147 4.11 -29.53 -26.93
CA LYS A 147 4.04 -30.36 -25.73
C LYS A 147 2.70 -30.21 -25.01
N ALA A 148 2.20 -28.98 -24.87
CA ALA A 148 0.89 -28.72 -24.30
C ALA A 148 -0.24 -29.37 -25.11
N GLU A 149 -0.19 -29.29 -26.45
CA GLU A 149 -1.17 -29.95 -27.33
C GLU A 149 -1.21 -31.47 -27.12
N ASN A 150 -0.05 -32.11 -26.98
CA ASN A 150 0.03 -33.54 -26.67
C ASN A 150 -0.60 -33.85 -25.30
N LEU A 151 -0.35 -33.03 -24.27
CA LEU A 151 -0.98 -33.17 -22.95
C LEU A 151 -2.51 -33.01 -23.06
N PHE A 152 -3.01 -32.05 -23.85
CA PHE A 152 -4.45 -31.92 -24.04
C PHE A 152 -5.11 -33.14 -24.68
N ASN A 153 -4.39 -33.88 -25.53
CA ASN A 153 -4.90 -35.13 -26.08
C ASN A 153 -5.05 -36.21 -25.00
N THR A 154 -4.12 -36.28 -24.03
CA THR A 154 -4.20 -37.25 -22.91
C THR A 154 -5.32 -36.91 -21.93
N PHE A 155 -5.63 -35.62 -21.76
CA PHE A 155 -6.68 -35.14 -20.87
C PHE A 155 -8.03 -34.85 -21.55
N SER A 156 -8.22 -35.34 -22.79
CA SER A 156 -9.44 -35.07 -23.58
C SER A 156 -10.75 -35.51 -22.89
N GLY A 157 -10.71 -36.54 -22.05
CA GLY A 157 -11.84 -37.01 -21.25
C GLY A 157 -12.05 -36.29 -19.91
N HIS A 158 -11.11 -35.43 -19.48
CA HIS A 158 -11.23 -34.72 -18.21
C HIS A 158 -12.19 -33.52 -18.36
N PRO A 159 -13.19 -33.34 -17.48
CA PRO A 159 -14.24 -32.33 -17.67
C PRO A 159 -13.72 -30.88 -17.76
N ILE A 160 -12.65 -30.55 -17.03
CA ILE A 160 -12.00 -29.23 -17.11
C ILE A 160 -10.82 -29.18 -18.09
N PHE A 161 -9.82 -30.08 -17.99
CA PHE A 161 -8.65 -30.03 -18.88
C PHE A 161 -8.97 -30.36 -20.35
N GLY A 162 -10.08 -31.07 -20.63
CA GLY A 162 -10.62 -31.25 -21.98
C GLY A 162 -11.48 -30.08 -22.48
N ASN A 163 -11.81 -29.09 -21.62
CA ASN A 163 -12.62 -27.94 -22.01
C ASN A 163 -11.85 -27.04 -23.02
N PRO A 164 -12.45 -26.66 -24.16
CA PRO A 164 -11.82 -25.78 -25.15
C PRO A 164 -11.37 -24.42 -24.59
N TYR A 165 -12.14 -23.80 -23.68
CA TYR A 165 -11.79 -22.53 -23.03
C TYR A 165 -10.52 -22.68 -22.19
N PHE A 166 -10.44 -23.74 -21.38
CA PHE A 166 -9.26 -24.04 -20.58
C PHE A 166 -8.02 -24.22 -21.47
N LYS A 167 -8.15 -25.03 -22.53
CA LYS A 167 -7.10 -25.27 -23.52
C LYS A 167 -6.63 -23.96 -24.17
N GLU A 168 -7.56 -23.14 -24.65
CA GLU A 168 -7.25 -21.85 -25.27
C GLU A 168 -6.44 -20.95 -24.32
N LYS A 169 -6.87 -20.84 -23.06
CA LYS A 169 -6.20 -20.01 -22.05
C LYS A 169 -4.78 -20.48 -21.75
N VAL A 170 -4.57 -21.78 -21.56
CA VAL A 170 -3.23 -22.32 -21.32
C VAL A 170 -2.31 -22.06 -22.52
N LEU A 171 -2.78 -22.30 -23.75
CA LEU A 171 -1.97 -22.07 -24.95
C LEU A 171 -1.62 -20.59 -25.13
N GLN A 172 -2.54 -19.67 -24.82
CA GLN A 172 -2.30 -18.23 -24.84
C GLN A 172 -1.29 -17.77 -23.78
N GLU A 173 -1.25 -18.42 -22.60
CA GLU A 173 -0.38 -17.99 -21.51
C GLU A 173 1.06 -18.54 -21.62
N ILE A 174 1.28 -19.65 -22.33
CA ILE A 174 2.61 -20.27 -22.51
C ILE A 174 3.67 -19.26 -23.02
N PRO A 175 3.43 -18.52 -24.12
CA PRO A 175 4.39 -17.51 -24.60
C PRO A 175 4.69 -16.44 -23.56
N LEU A 176 3.66 -15.94 -22.86
CA LEU A 176 3.80 -14.87 -21.86
C LEU A 176 4.64 -15.34 -20.67
N THR A 177 4.38 -16.56 -20.20
CA THR A 177 5.06 -17.15 -19.04
C THR A 177 6.53 -17.44 -19.33
N ILE A 178 6.83 -18.02 -20.50
CA ILE A 178 8.21 -18.30 -20.91
C ILE A 178 9.01 -17.00 -21.04
N LYS A 179 8.46 -16.00 -21.72
CA LYS A 179 9.11 -14.69 -21.87
C LYS A 179 9.36 -14.01 -20.53
N ALA A 180 8.36 -14.03 -19.64
CA ALA A 180 8.48 -13.43 -18.31
C ALA A 180 9.60 -14.10 -17.48
N LEU A 181 9.64 -15.43 -17.43
CA LEU A 181 10.68 -16.16 -16.70
C LEU A 181 12.07 -15.98 -17.31
N ALA A 182 12.19 -16.00 -18.63
CA ALA A 182 13.47 -15.88 -19.33
C ALA A 182 14.04 -14.46 -19.23
N ALA A 183 13.19 -13.43 -19.37
CA ALA A 183 13.59 -12.05 -19.16
C ALA A 183 13.97 -11.78 -17.69
N THR A 184 13.25 -12.39 -16.74
CA THR A 184 13.56 -12.27 -15.30
C THR A 184 14.93 -12.86 -14.97
N GLU A 185 15.29 -14.02 -15.56
CA GLU A 185 16.62 -14.62 -15.39
C GLU A 185 17.73 -13.64 -15.80
N ARG A 186 17.65 -13.11 -17.03
CA ARG A 186 18.63 -12.15 -17.57
C ARG A 186 18.66 -10.84 -16.78
N MET A 187 17.51 -10.37 -16.31
CA MET A 187 17.41 -9.17 -15.48
C MET A 187 18.15 -9.38 -14.15
N LEU A 188 17.96 -10.52 -13.50
CA LEU A 188 18.64 -10.86 -12.24
C LEU A 188 20.13 -11.15 -12.44
N ASP A 189 20.58 -11.53 -13.65
CA ASP A 189 22.01 -11.63 -13.99
C ASP A 189 22.67 -10.25 -14.11
N ALA A 190 21.97 -9.30 -14.74
CA ALA A 190 22.49 -7.96 -14.96
C ALA A 190 22.42 -7.05 -13.72
N ASN A 191 21.54 -7.37 -12.77
CA ASN A 191 21.29 -6.54 -11.60
C ASN A 191 21.47 -7.35 -10.31
N PRO A 192 22.48 -7.03 -9.46
CA PRO A 192 22.62 -7.69 -8.17
C PRO A 192 21.47 -7.28 -7.25
N VAL A 193 20.59 -8.23 -6.90
CA VAL A 193 19.40 -8.02 -6.08
C VAL A 193 19.51 -8.75 -4.75
N SER A 194 19.23 -8.04 -3.66
CA SER A 194 19.25 -8.57 -2.29
C SER A 194 17.91 -9.05 -1.79
N CYS A 195 16.84 -8.39 -2.22
CA CYS A 195 15.48 -8.70 -1.84
C CYS A 195 14.51 -8.16 -2.88
N PHE A 196 13.45 -8.90 -3.13
CA PHE A 196 12.32 -8.42 -3.93
C PHE A 196 11.18 -7.93 -3.03
N LEU A 197 10.49 -6.87 -3.44
CA LEU A 197 9.29 -6.35 -2.78
C LEU A 197 8.17 -6.22 -3.81
N ALA A 198 7.04 -6.90 -3.59
CA ALA A 198 5.87 -6.79 -4.44
C ALA A 198 4.62 -6.39 -3.65
N GLY A 199 3.66 -5.74 -4.32
CA GLY A 199 2.33 -5.48 -3.77
C GLY A 199 1.34 -6.65 -3.90
N THR A 200 1.69 -7.66 -4.70
CA THR A 200 0.90 -8.87 -4.89
C THR A 200 1.78 -9.95 -5.53
N THR A 201 1.41 -11.22 -5.38
CA THR A 201 1.97 -12.33 -6.15
C THR A 201 0.92 -12.93 -7.10
N GLU A 202 -0.18 -12.23 -7.33
CA GLU A 202 -1.25 -12.64 -8.24
C GLU A 202 -0.87 -12.45 -9.71
N ASP A 203 -0.15 -11.35 -10.02
CA ASP A 203 0.23 -11.04 -11.39
C ASP A 203 1.46 -11.85 -11.87
N LEU A 204 1.48 -12.14 -13.16
CA LEU A 204 2.50 -12.96 -13.82
C LEU A 204 3.92 -12.46 -13.55
N ILE A 205 4.16 -11.16 -13.57
CA ILE A 205 5.51 -10.59 -13.46
C ILE A 205 5.99 -10.69 -12.01
N SER A 206 5.18 -10.30 -11.03
CA SER A 206 5.52 -10.48 -9.61
C SER A 206 5.82 -11.93 -9.30
N ARG A 207 4.98 -12.86 -9.79
CA ARG A 207 5.14 -14.28 -9.52
C ARG A 207 6.38 -14.87 -10.19
N ALA A 208 6.68 -14.47 -11.42
CA ALA A 208 7.92 -14.86 -12.11
C ALA A 208 9.16 -14.40 -11.34
N VAL A 209 9.19 -13.15 -10.88
CA VAL A 209 10.32 -12.60 -10.12
C VAL A 209 10.48 -13.28 -8.76
N VAL A 210 9.37 -13.55 -8.05
CA VAL A 210 9.41 -14.25 -6.77
C VAL A 210 9.94 -15.68 -6.93
N LEU A 211 9.42 -16.45 -7.88
CA LEU A 211 9.82 -17.85 -8.08
C LEU A 211 11.26 -17.95 -8.59
N LYS A 212 11.68 -17.08 -9.53
CA LYS A 212 13.08 -17.01 -9.99
C LYS A 212 14.02 -16.53 -8.89
N GLY A 213 13.59 -15.58 -8.07
CA GLY A 213 14.32 -15.13 -6.89
C GLY A 213 14.54 -16.29 -5.91
N ALA A 214 13.48 -17.03 -5.58
CA ALA A 214 13.56 -18.21 -4.73
C ALA A 214 14.52 -19.27 -5.30
N ALA A 215 14.49 -19.53 -6.61
CA ALA A 215 15.43 -20.43 -7.29
C ALA A 215 16.90 -19.97 -7.22
N ARG A 216 17.15 -18.67 -6.95
CA ARG A 216 18.48 -18.08 -6.74
C ARG A 216 18.83 -17.87 -5.27
N GLY A 217 17.92 -18.18 -4.34
CA GLY A 217 18.09 -17.87 -2.92
C GLY A 217 17.99 -16.37 -2.61
N ILE A 218 17.29 -15.59 -3.43
CA ILE A 218 16.99 -14.18 -3.18
C ILE A 218 15.65 -14.12 -2.43
N PRO A 219 15.60 -13.57 -1.21
CA PRO A 219 14.35 -13.46 -0.45
C PRO A 219 13.38 -12.44 -1.08
N SER A 220 12.10 -12.59 -0.76
CA SER A 220 11.04 -11.71 -1.24
C SER A 220 10.02 -11.38 -0.15
N VAL A 221 9.46 -10.17 -0.23
CA VAL A 221 8.35 -9.70 0.60
C VAL A 221 7.17 -9.40 -0.32
N CYS A 222 6.01 -10.00 -0.03
CA CYS A 222 4.74 -9.64 -0.67
C CYS A 222 3.91 -8.83 0.33
N LEU A 223 3.56 -7.60 -0.02
CA LEU A 223 2.65 -6.76 0.75
C LEU A 223 1.21 -7.12 0.44
N GLN A 224 0.32 -6.81 1.36
CA GLN A 224 -1.12 -6.88 1.15
C GLN A 224 -1.63 -5.61 0.45
N HIS A 225 -2.30 -5.76 -0.70
CA HIS A 225 -2.79 -4.62 -1.50
C HIS A 225 -4.21 -4.17 -1.13
N GLY A 226 -4.97 -4.95 -0.37
CA GLY A 226 -6.39 -4.70 -0.08
C GLY A 226 -6.96 -5.60 1.02
N VAL A 227 -8.26 -5.49 1.26
CA VAL A 227 -8.99 -6.43 2.13
C VAL A 227 -8.98 -7.83 1.51
N ILE A 228 -8.80 -8.86 2.34
CA ILE A 228 -8.87 -10.25 1.87
C ILE A 228 -10.34 -10.58 1.55
N MET A 229 -10.64 -10.69 0.26
CA MET A 229 -11.97 -11.02 -0.25
C MET A 229 -11.97 -12.44 -0.83
N GLY A 230 -11.44 -12.64 -2.04
CA GLY A 230 -11.30 -13.97 -2.65
C GLY A 230 -9.96 -14.61 -2.30
N GLU A 231 -9.96 -15.81 -1.71
CA GLU A 231 -8.73 -16.50 -1.32
C GLU A 231 -7.81 -16.83 -2.50
N GLU A 232 -8.37 -16.98 -3.71
CA GLU A 232 -7.64 -17.26 -4.95
C GLU A 232 -6.70 -16.12 -5.38
N ALA A 233 -6.95 -14.90 -4.91
CA ALA A 233 -6.10 -13.73 -5.19
C ALA A 233 -4.94 -13.57 -4.18
N PHE A 234 -5.01 -14.27 -3.04
CA PHE A 234 -4.06 -14.14 -1.93
C PHE A 234 -3.24 -15.40 -1.67
N LEU A 235 -3.68 -16.54 -2.20
CA LEU A 235 -2.99 -17.82 -2.14
C LEU A 235 -2.65 -18.36 -3.54
N PRO A 236 -1.63 -19.23 -3.66
CA PRO A 236 -0.66 -19.58 -2.61
C PRO A 236 0.26 -18.39 -2.26
N ALA A 237 0.77 -18.38 -1.02
CA ALA A 237 1.79 -17.43 -0.60
C ALA A 237 3.15 -17.85 -1.19
N PHE A 238 3.56 -17.20 -2.28
CA PHE A 238 4.81 -17.52 -2.98
C PHE A 238 6.05 -16.83 -2.40
N ALA A 239 5.86 -15.69 -1.71
CA ALA A 239 6.97 -14.89 -1.22
C ALA A 239 7.66 -15.52 0.00
N THR A 240 8.92 -15.13 0.26
CA THR A 240 9.61 -15.56 1.49
C THR A 240 8.89 -15.08 2.74
N LYS A 241 8.35 -13.85 2.68
CA LYS A 241 7.57 -13.21 3.73
C LYS A 241 6.28 -12.61 3.15
N GLN A 242 5.15 -13.00 3.71
CA GLN A 242 3.86 -12.35 3.51
C GLN A 242 3.71 -11.26 4.57
N ALA A 243 3.79 -10.00 4.13
CA ALA A 243 3.66 -8.82 4.97
C ALA A 243 2.18 -8.41 5.03
N VAL A 244 1.59 -8.54 6.21
CA VAL A 244 0.15 -8.36 6.43
C VAL A 244 -0.16 -7.14 7.31
N TYR A 245 -1.42 -6.72 7.26
CA TYR A 245 -1.92 -5.57 8.01
C TYR A 245 -1.91 -5.82 9.52
N GLY A 246 -2.54 -6.90 9.98
CA GLY A 246 -2.71 -7.19 11.38
C GLY A 246 -2.79 -8.67 11.70
N GLN A 247 -3.30 -8.94 12.90
CA GLN A 247 -3.44 -10.27 13.44
C GLN A 247 -4.53 -11.07 12.71
N TYR A 248 -5.61 -10.42 12.28
CA TYR A 248 -6.66 -11.04 11.46
C TYR A 248 -6.08 -11.77 10.24
N GLU A 249 -5.25 -11.09 9.43
CA GLU A 249 -4.69 -11.73 8.23
C GLU A 249 -3.65 -12.79 8.58
N SER A 250 -2.90 -12.59 9.66
CA SER A 250 -1.98 -13.60 10.16
C SER A 250 -2.70 -14.91 10.49
N GLU A 251 -3.84 -14.82 11.18
CA GLU A 251 -4.71 -15.96 11.50
C GLU A 251 -5.32 -16.56 10.24
N TRP A 252 -5.81 -15.72 9.32
CA TRP A 252 -6.40 -16.16 8.06
C TRP A 252 -5.44 -16.98 7.20
N TYR A 253 -4.18 -16.53 7.08
CA TYR A 253 -3.13 -17.23 6.34
C TYR A 253 -2.67 -18.50 7.08
N THR A 254 -2.51 -18.43 8.40
CA THR A 254 -2.12 -19.60 9.22
C THR A 254 -3.17 -20.70 9.16
N GLY A 255 -4.46 -20.35 9.21
CA GLY A 255 -5.58 -21.28 9.06
C GLY A 255 -5.65 -21.94 7.68
N ARG A 256 -4.94 -21.41 6.69
CA ARG A 256 -4.78 -22.00 5.35
C ARG A 256 -3.44 -22.72 5.15
N GLY A 257 -2.72 -22.93 6.26
CA GLY A 257 -1.47 -23.68 6.33
C GLY A 257 -0.22 -22.89 5.95
N VAL A 258 -0.31 -21.56 5.80
CA VAL A 258 0.90 -20.75 5.66
C VAL A 258 1.69 -20.80 6.96
N ARG A 259 2.97 -21.17 6.84
CA ARG A 259 3.86 -21.27 8.00
C ARG A 259 3.93 -19.93 8.74
N PRO A 260 3.73 -19.87 10.07
CA PRO A 260 3.74 -18.63 10.83
C PRO A 260 5.01 -17.80 10.65
N GLU A 261 6.18 -18.45 10.54
CA GLU A 261 7.45 -17.77 10.31
C GLU A 261 7.57 -17.14 8.90
N SER A 262 6.68 -17.48 7.97
CA SER A 262 6.57 -16.81 6.66
C SER A 262 5.64 -15.59 6.70
N ILE A 263 4.98 -15.29 7.81
CA ILE A 263 4.07 -14.15 7.96
C ILE A 263 4.74 -13.07 8.82
N GLU A 264 4.60 -11.79 8.44
CA GLU A 264 5.09 -10.66 9.23
C GLU A 264 3.99 -9.59 9.34
N VAL A 265 3.55 -9.31 10.57
CA VAL A 265 2.58 -8.23 10.85
C VAL A 265 3.30 -6.89 10.85
N ILE A 266 3.23 -6.19 9.71
CA ILE A 266 3.93 -4.91 9.52
C ILE A 266 2.99 -3.74 9.29
N GLY A 267 1.68 -3.95 9.14
CA GLY A 267 0.77 -2.91 8.64
C GLY A 267 0.95 -2.70 7.14
N HIS A 268 0.80 -1.45 6.70
CA HIS A 268 1.12 -1.06 5.34
C HIS A 268 1.55 0.42 5.27
N PRO A 269 2.71 0.76 4.65
CA PRO A 269 3.27 2.12 4.65
C PRO A 269 2.33 3.21 4.10
N ARG A 270 1.39 2.83 3.23
CA ARG A 270 0.34 3.75 2.73
C ARG A 270 -0.47 4.45 3.84
N TYR A 271 -0.62 3.79 4.99
CA TYR A 271 -1.46 4.28 6.08
C TYR A 271 -0.66 5.11 7.09
N ASP A 272 0.68 5.14 7.01
CA ASP A 272 1.52 5.96 7.90
C ASP A 272 1.10 7.44 7.86
N ALA A 273 0.70 7.93 6.67
CA ALA A 273 0.18 9.27 6.45
C ALA A 273 -1.02 9.64 7.35
N ILE A 274 -1.83 8.66 7.78
CA ILE A 274 -2.94 8.90 8.72
C ILE A 274 -2.42 9.44 10.06
N PHE A 275 -1.20 9.06 10.44
CA PHE A 275 -0.59 9.41 11.72
C PHE A 275 0.45 10.53 11.62
N THR A 276 1.00 10.77 10.42
CA THR A 276 2.08 11.75 10.21
C THR A 276 1.63 13.02 9.50
N ASP A 277 0.53 12.97 8.77
CA ASP A 277 0.12 14.07 7.91
C ASP A 277 -0.96 14.93 8.57
N GLY A 278 -0.84 16.24 8.37
CA GLY A 278 -1.96 17.14 8.60
C GLY A 278 -3.00 17.00 7.49
N TYR A 279 -4.27 17.19 7.84
CA TYR A 279 -5.38 17.26 6.90
C TYR A 279 -5.78 18.73 6.64
N LYS A 280 -6.47 18.98 5.53
CA LYS A 280 -6.96 20.33 5.22
C LYS A 280 -7.86 20.87 6.34
N PRO A 281 -7.83 22.17 6.65
CA PRO A 281 -8.74 22.78 7.62
C PRO A 281 -10.21 22.58 7.23
N GLU A 282 -11.10 22.56 8.22
CA GLU A 282 -12.54 22.36 8.03
C GLU A 282 -13.14 23.36 7.03
N GLU A 283 -12.75 24.63 7.09
CA GLU A 283 -13.20 25.66 6.13
C GLU A 283 -12.93 25.26 4.68
N THR A 284 -11.74 24.73 4.40
CA THR A 284 -11.38 24.28 3.06
C THR A 284 -12.18 23.05 2.66
N PHE A 285 -12.38 22.12 3.59
CA PHE A 285 -13.22 20.95 3.37
C PHE A 285 -14.66 21.37 3.02
N LEU A 286 -15.31 22.20 3.85
CA LEU A 286 -16.67 22.70 3.64
C LEU A 286 -16.81 23.41 2.29
N LYS A 287 -15.85 24.27 1.95
CA LYS A 287 -15.84 24.98 0.66
C LYS A 287 -15.72 24.03 -0.53
N GLN A 288 -14.90 22.98 -0.43
CA GLN A 288 -14.64 22.06 -1.54
C GLN A 288 -15.72 20.99 -1.70
N THR A 289 -16.41 20.60 -0.62
CA THR A 289 -17.53 19.64 -0.65
C THR A 289 -18.90 20.30 -0.79
N SER A 290 -18.98 21.61 -0.58
CA SER A 290 -20.25 22.36 -0.45
C SER A 290 -21.13 21.84 0.69
N CYS A 291 -20.54 21.21 1.70
CA CYS A 291 -21.19 20.89 2.96
C CYS A 291 -21.38 22.14 3.82
N LYS A 292 -22.33 22.06 4.74
CA LYS A 292 -22.66 23.08 5.74
C LYS A 292 -21.98 22.75 7.07
N ALA A 293 -21.59 23.77 7.81
CA ALA A 293 -21.14 23.60 9.19
C ALA A 293 -22.27 23.05 10.07
N GLY A 294 -21.93 22.25 11.08
CA GLY A 294 -22.89 21.73 12.08
C GLY A 294 -23.87 20.65 11.60
N THR A 295 -23.85 20.24 10.33
CA THR A 295 -24.65 19.09 9.84
C THR A 295 -23.94 17.77 10.14
N PHE A 296 -24.72 16.69 10.26
CA PHE A 296 -24.19 15.33 10.37
C PHE A 296 -23.71 14.85 9.00
N LYS A 297 -22.41 14.62 8.84
CA LYS A 297 -21.78 14.35 7.55
C LYS A 297 -21.44 12.88 7.41
N ILE A 298 -21.92 12.27 6.32
CA ILE A 298 -21.70 10.87 5.99
C ILE A 298 -20.79 10.79 4.76
N LEU A 299 -19.71 10.02 4.85
CA LEU A 299 -18.99 9.55 3.66
C LEU A 299 -19.54 8.19 3.25
N LEU A 300 -20.15 8.09 2.07
CA LEU A 300 -20.60 6.82 1.50
C LEU A 300 -19.61 6.39 0.41
N ALA A 301 -18.86 5.33 0.67
CA ALA A 301 -17.92 4.73 -0.30
C ALA A 301 -18.58 3.54 -1.00
N THR A 302 -18.80 3.65 -2.32
CA THR A 302 -19.46 2.61 -3.12
C THR A 302 -18.48 1.52 -3.58
N GLN A 303 -19.02 0.40 -4.05
CA GLN A 303 -18.29 -0.68 -4.70
C GLN A 303 -18.72 -0.87 -6.15
N PRO A 304 -17.89 -1.51 -7.01
CA PRO A 304 -18.27 -1.92 -8.35
C PRO A 304 -19.49 -2.83 -8.35
N LEU A 305 -20.65 -2.30 -8.75
CA LEU A 305 -21.89 -3.06 -8.85
C LEU A 305 -22.57 -2.83 -10.20
N THR A 306 -23.20 -3.89 -10.70
CA THR A 306 -24.04 -3.83 -11.89
C THR A 306 -25.38 -3.17 -11.58
N ASP A 307 -26.03 -3.60 -10.50
CA ASP A 307 -27.24 -2.94 -9.96
C ASP A 307 -26.86 -1.97 -8.83
N LYS A 308 -27.38 -0.74 -8.91
CA LYS A 308 -27.11 0.35 -7.97
C LYS A 308 -28.35 0.77 -7.19
N SER A 309 -29.48 0.10 -7.43
CA SER A 309 -30.79 0.42 -6.88
C SER A 309 -30.76 0.57 -5.36
N ALA A 310 -30.17 -0.39 -4.65
CA ALA A 310 -30.05 -0.39 -3.20
C ALA A 310 -29.28 0.83 -2.68
N VAL A 311 -28.14 1.16 -3.29
CA VAL A 311 -27.33 2.35 -2.92
C VAL A 311 -28.08 3.64 -3.23
N GLN A 312 -28.74 3.73 -4.38
CA GLN A 312 -29.52 4.92 -4.75
C GLN A 312 -30.70 5.13 -3.78
N GLU A 313 -31.38 4.05 -3.40
CA GLU A 313 -32.48 4.09 -2.43
C GLU A 313 -31.98 4.50 -1.04
N ALA A 314 -30.87 3.92 -0.59
CA ALA A 314 -30.22 4.31 0.65
C ALA A 314 -29.86 5.81 0.67
N VAL A 315 -29.26 6.33 -0.40
CA VAL A 315 -28.94 7.76 -0.50
C VAL A 315 -30.19 8.63 -0.41
N LYS A 316 -31.29 8.26 -1.10
CA LYS A 316 -32.56 9.02 -1.06
C LYS A 316 -33.17 9.03 0.33
N GLN A 317 -33.24 7.88 1.01
CA GLN A 317 -33.83 7.79 2.34
C GLN A 317 -32.96 8.46 3.42
N LEU A 318 -31.65 8.34 3.33
CA LEU A 318 -30.75 9.06 4.24
C LEU A 318 -30.84 10.57 4.02
N ALA A 319 -30.99 11.01 2.77
CA ALA A 319 -31.16 12.43 2.44
C ALA A 319 -32.49 13.00 2.99
N SER A 320 -33.55 12.20 3.11
CA SER A 320 -34.84 12.66 3.64
C SER A 320 -34.84 12.93 5.15
N LEU A 321 -33.79 12.52 5.87
CA LEU A 321 -33.62 12.82 7.31
C LEU A 321 -33.39 14.32 7.60
N GLY A 322 -33.07 15.13 6.58
CA GLY A 322 -32.99 16.60 6.66
C GLY A 322 -31.79 17.19 7.41
N GLN A 323 -31.23 16.47 8.39
CA GLN A 323 -30.06 16.87 9.20
C GLN A 323 -28.74 16.22 8.75
N VAL A 324 -28.75 15.56 7.60
CA VAL A 324 -27.63 14.77 7.07
C VAL A 324 -27.14 15.37 5.76
N GLU A 325 -25.82 15.43 5.58
CA GLU A 325 -25.18 15.61 4.29
C GLU A 325 -24.35 14.39 3.90
N ILE A 326 -24.53 13.91 2.68
CA ILE A 326 -23.96 12.65 2.19
C ILE A 326 -22.95 12.95 1.10
N ILE A 327 -21.67 12.66 1.34
CA ILE A 327 -20.62 12.74 0.33
C ILE A 327 -20.50 11.36 -0.30
N VAL A 328 -20.91 11.21 -1.57
CA VAL A 328 -20.82 9.94 -2.29
C VAL A 328 -19.47 9.86 -2.99
N LYS A 329 -18.67 8.87 -2.58
CA LYS A 329 -17.36 8.58 -3.14
C LYS A 329 -17.42 7.30 -3.99
N PRO A 330 -17.44 7.42 -5.33
CA PRO A 330 -17.47 6.25 -6.21
C PRO A 330 -16.17 5.41 -6.10
N HIS A 331 -16.27 4.11 -6.38
CA HIS A 331 -15.09 3.28 -6.54
C HIS A 331 -14.30 3.72 -7.79
N PRO A 332 -12.95 3.73 -7.78
CA PRO A 332 -12.16 4.14 -8.95
C PRO A 332 -12.51 3.37 -10.24
N TRP A 333 -12.93 2.11 -10.11
CA TRP A 333 -13.36 1.31 -11.26
C TRP A 333 -14.70 1.78 -11.83
N GLU A 334 -15.66 2.17 -10.98
CA GLU A 334 -16.93 2.75 -11.44
C GLU A 334 -16.70 4.07 -12.17
N VAL A 335 -15.78 4.91 -11.68
CA VAL A 335 -15.38 6.15 -12.37
C VAL A 335 -14.79 5.84 -13.75
N LYS A 336 -13.81 4.93 -13.80
CA LYS A 336 -13.15 4.53 -15.07
C LYS A 336 -14.12 3.91 -16.08
N LYS A 337 -15.19 3.27 -15.63
CA LYS A 337 -16.22 2.65 -16.47
C LYS A 337 -17.41 3.58 -16.78
N GLY A 338 -17.43 4.81 -16.27
CA GLY A 338 -18.56 5.73 -16.43
C GLY A 338 -19.80 5.36 -15.62
N TYR A 339 -19.68 4.41 -14.69
CA TYR A 339 -20.78 3.89 -13.88
C TYR A 339 -21.15 4.81 -12.72
N ALA A 340 -20.28 5.75 -12.34
CA ALA A 340 -20.54 6.71 -11.26
C ALA A 340 -21.68 7.71 -11.55
N GLN A 341 -22.12 7.83 -12.82
CA GLN A 341 -23.15 8.80 -13.24
C GLN A 341 -24.48 8.62 -12.50
N ALA A 342 -24.81 7.37 -12.12
CA ALA A 342 -26.02 7.05 -11.38
C ALA A 342 -26.09 7.74 -10.01
N TYR A 343 -24.93 8.00 -9.38
CA TYR A 343 -24.83 8.73 -8.11
C TYR A 343 -24.69 10.24 -8.33
N MET A 344 -24.01 10.66 -9.40
CA MET A 344 -23.86 12.07 -9.76
C MET A 344 -25.23 12.73 -9.96
N HIS A 345 -26.15 12.04 -10.64
CA HIS A 345 -27.51 12.53 -10.85
C HIS A 345 -28.28 12.74 -9.53
N LEU A 346 -28.02 11.94 -8.49
CA LEU A 346 -28.63 12.16 -7.18
C LEU A 346 -28.13 13.44 -6.52
N ALA A 347 -26.84 13.77 -6.65
CA ALA A 347 -26.28 15.02 -6.14
C ALA A 347 -26.85 16.25 -6.87
N ASP A 348 -27.25 16.11 -8.13
CA ASP A 348 -27.90 17.20 -8.88
C ASP A 348 -29.35 17.43 -8.42
N MET A 349 -30.04 16.39 -7.96
CA MET A 349 -31.45 16.46 -7.53
C MET A 349 -31.64 16.73 -6.04
N LEU A 350 -30.70 16.29 -5.20
CA LEU A 350 -30.82 16.32 -3.74
C LEU A 350 -29.76 17.26 -3.16
N PRO A 351 -30.14 18.43 -2.60
CA PRO A 351 -29.19 19.48 -2.21
C PRO A 351 -28.22 19.07 -1.08
N ASN A 352 -28.58 18.05 -0.31
CA ASN A 352 -27.76 17.49 0.77
C ASN A 352 -26.93 16.27 0.35
N VAL A 353 -26.97 15.88 -0.92
CA VAL A 353 -26.08 14.86 -1.49
C VAL A 353 -24.97 15.57 -2.27
N LYS A 354 -23.72 15.25 -1.97
CA LYS A 354 -22.52 15.88 -2.54
C LYS A 354 -21.71 14.85 -3.30
N GLN A 355 -21.12 15.28 -4.42
CA GLN A 355 -20.13 14.48 -5.12
C GLN A 355 -18.79 14.58 -4.39
N PHE A 356 -18.04 13.47 -4.33
CA PHE A 356 -16.68 13.51 -3.81
C PHE A 356 -15.77 14.36 -4.72
N PRO A 357 -15.18 15.47 -4.24
CA PRO A 357 -14.40 16.37 -5.08
C PRO A 357 -13.11 15.72 -5.58
N LEU A 358 -12.79 15.87 -6.86
CA LEU A 358 -11.54 15.38 -7.45
C LEU A 358 -10.28 16.07 -6.87
N SER A 359 -10.45 17.25 -6.25
CA SER A 359 -9.40 18.04 -5.60
C SER A 359 -9.10 17.62 -4.15
N LEU A 360 -9.89 16.68 -3.60
CA LEU A 360 -9.72 16.13 -2.27
C LEU A 360 -9.17 14.72 -2.34
N GLN A 361 -8.30 14.40 -1.39
CA GLN A 361 -7.92 13.02 -1.10
C GLN A 361 -8.82 12.49 0.02
N LEU A 362 -8.90 11.17 0.17
CA LEU A 362 -9.70 10.53 1.22
C LEU A 362 -9.36 11.07 2.62
N TYR A 363 -8.07 11.29 2.90
CA TYR A 363 -7.58 11.77 4.19
C TYR A 363 -7.84 13.26 4.43
N ASP A 364 -8.22 14.02 3.40
CA ASP A 364 -8.74 15.38 3.55
C ASP A 364 -10.24 15.40 3.94
N VAL A 365 -10.93 14.26 3.84
CA VAL A 365 -12.37 14.12 4.10
C VAL A 365 -12.65 13.39 5.40
N LEU A 366 -11.95 12.28 5.65
CA LEU A 366 -12.18 11.43 6.82
C LEU A 366 -12.21 12.20 8.16
N PRO A 367 -11.31 13.16 8.44
CA PRO A 367 -11.33 13.91 9.70
C PRO A 367 -12.61 14.71 9.95
N HIS A 368 -13.29 15.13 8.88
CA HIS A 368 -14.42 16.07 8.93
C HIS A 368 -15.80 15.42 8.77
N VAL A 369 -15.86 14.10 8.65
CA VAL A 369 -17.14 13.35 8.63
C VAL A 369 -17.44 12.74 10.00
N ASP A 370 -18.72 12.51 10.24
CA ASP A 370 -19.25 11.93 11.48
C ASP A 370 -19.43 10.41 11.37
N LEU A 371 -19.67 9.91 10.16
CA LEU A 371 -19.90 8.50 9.88
C LEU A 371 -19.37 8.10 8.49
N VAL A 372 -18.88 6.87 8.38
CA VAL A 372 -18.53 6.26 7.09
C VAL A 372 -19.41 5.04 6.83
N ILE A 373 -20.04 5.00 5.65
CA ILE A 373 -20.80 3.85 5.16
C ILE A 373 -20.00 3.22 4.01
N MET A 374 -19.80 1.91 4.05
CA MET A 374 -19.05 1.20 3.01
C MET A 374 -19.49 -0.26 2.89
N ASN A 375 -19.21 -0.89 1.75
CA ASN A 375 -19.25 -2.34 1.58
C ASN A 375 -17.82 -2.84 1.33
N ASN A 376 -17.28 -3.73 2.17
CA ASN A 376 -16.05 -4.50 1.92
C ASN A 376 -14.86 -3.72 1.30
N SER A 377 -14.59 -2.51 1.80
CA SER A 377 -13.59 -1.58 1.27
C SER A 377 -12.51 -1.30 2.29
N THR A 378 -11.26 -1.02 1.87
CA THR A 378 -10.23 -0.53 2.82
C THR A 378 -10.60 0.81 3.45
N VAL A 379 -11.55 1.55 2.86
CA VAL A 379 -12.07 2.81 3.43
C VAL A 379 -12.61 2.60 4.85
N GLY A 380 -13.19 1.44 5.17
CA GLY A 380 -13.64 1.11 6.52
C GLY A 380 -12.49 1.09 7.52
N LEU A 381 -11.42 0.34 7.24
CA LEU A 381 -10.19 0.36 8.04
C LEU A 381 -9.63 1.78 8.17
N GLU A 382 -9.51 2.51 7.06
CA GLU A 382 -8.97 3.88 7.02
C GLU A 382 -9.80 4.83 7.90
N ALA A 383 -11.13 4.73 7.87
CA ALA A 383 -12.04 5.51 8.70
C ALA A 383 -11.86 5.19 10.20
N MET A 384 -11.75 3.91 10.57
CA MET A 384 -11.55 3.51 11.95
C MET A 384 -10.17 3.94 12.48
N LEU A 385 -9.13 3.98 11.65
CA LEU A 385 -7.83 4.56 12.01
C LEU A 385 -7.90 6.06 12.31
N TYR A 386 -8.86 6.78 11.70
CA TYR A 386 -9.22 8.17 12.05
C TYR A 386 -10.20 8.28 13.22
N GLY A 387 -10.55 7.16 13.87
CA GLY A 387 -11.51 7.13 14.98
C GLY A 387 -12.95 7.37 14.55
N LYS A 388 -13.29 7.17 13.28
CA LYS A 388 -14.65 7.36 12.77
C LYS A 388 -15.46 6.07 12.88
N PRO A 389 -16.74 6.14 13.31
CA PRO A 389 -17.62 4.99 13.28
C PRO A 389 -17.86 4.54 11.83
N VAL A 390 -18.10 3.25 11.65
CA VAL A 390 -18.32 2.62 10.35
C VAL A 390 -19.59 1.78 10.39
N VAL A 391 -20.41 1.92 9.35
CA VAL A 391 -21.53 1.01 9.07
C VAL A 391 -21.22 0.24 7.80
N VAL A 392 -21.32 -1.09 7.88
CA VAL A 392 -21.17 -1.96 6.72
C VAL A 392 -22.54 -2.09 6.05
N PHE A 393 -22.70 -1.59 4.83
CA PHE A 393 -23.95 -1.74 4.08
C PHE A 393 -23.79 -2.86 3.05
N LEU A 394 -24.53 -3.96 3.23
CA LEU A 394 -24.59 -5.05 2.26
C LEU A 394 -25.61 -4.65 1.18
N ASP A 395 -25.13 -3.90 0.18
CA ASP A 395 -25.92 -3.38 -0.93
C ASP A 395 -26.39 -4.45 -1.95
N HIS A 396 -26.04 -5.71 -1.72
CA HIS A 396 -26.50 -6.90 -2.44
C HIS A 396 -26.30 -8.14 -1.56
N GLU A 397 -26.99 -9.23 -1.88
CA GLU A 397 -26.66 -10.54 -1.30
C GLU A 397 -25.26 -10.94 -1.78
N PRO A 398 -24.31 -11.17 -0.86
CA PRO A 398 -22.96 -11.46 -1.26
C PRO A 398 -22.89 -12.89 -1.81
N GLU A 399 -22.26 -13.07 -2.97
CA GLU A 399 -22.02 -14.41 -3.52
C GLU A 399 -21.10 -15.27 -2.63
N ARG A 400 -20.37 -14.65 -1.69
CA ARG A 400 -19.39 -15.29 -0.79
C ARG A 400 -19.36 -14.55 0.55
N GLU A 401 -19.04 -15.27 1.61
CA GLU A 401 -18.81 -14.66 2.91
C GLU A 401 -17.41 -14.04 2.99
N TYR A 402 -17.34 -12.80 3.47
CA TYR A 402 -16.11 -12.05 3.66
C TYR A 402 -16.00 -11.62 5.13
N PRO A 403 -15.37 -12.44 6.00
CA PRO A 403 -15.46 -12.27 7.44
C PRO A 403 -14.63 -11.09 7.99
N TYR A 404 -13.97 -10.33 7.12
CA TYR A 404 -13.05 -9.27 7.51
C TYR A 404 -13.68 -8.26 8.48
N TYR A 405 -14.95 -7.89 8.28
CA TYR A 405 -15.66 -6.94 9.14
C TYR A 405 -16.63 -7.58 10.15
N GLU A 406 -16.50 -8.87 10.45
CA GLU A 406 -17.41 -9.58 11.39
C GLU A 406 -17.46 -8.96 12.79
N GLN A 407 -16.36 -8.40 13.28
CA GLN A 407 -16.35 -7.70 14.58
C GLN A 407 -17.31 -6.50 14.61
N LEU A 408 -17.76 -6.02 13.44
CA LEU A 408 -18.73 -4.94 13.28
C LEU A 408 -20.17 -5.43 13.07
N ILE A 409 -20.50 -6.72 13.26
CA ILE A 409 -21.85 -7.30 13.04
C ILE A 409 -23.01 -6.39 13.53
N PRO A 410 -22.98 -5.79 14.74
CA PRO A 410 -24.07 -4.92 15.20
C PRO A 410 -24.33 -3.68 14.31
N TYR A 411 -23.30 -3.27 13.56
CA TYR A 411 -23.28 -2.15 12.62
C TYR A 411 -23.24 -2.61 11.16
N VAL A 412 -23.69 -3.84 10.89
CA VAL A 412 -23.98 -4.33 9.54
C VAL A 412 -25.46 -4.06 9.21
N ALA A 413 -25.71 -3.44 8.06
CA ALA A 413 -27.02 -3.23 7.50
C ALA A 413 -27.19 -4.06 6.23
N ALA A 414 -28.06 -5.07 6.28
CA ALA A 414 -28.42 -5.89 5.12
C ALA A 414 -29.58 -5.31 4.29
N THR A 415 -30.23 -4.25 4.78
CA THR A 415 -31.34 -3.58 4.12
C THR A 415 -31.23 -2.07 4.28
N THR A 416 -31.86 -1.32 3.37
CA THR A 416 -31.92 0.15 3.46
C THR A 416 -32.59 0.62 4.74
N ASP A 417 -33.70 0.00 5.16
CA ASP A 417 -34.40 0.37 6.39
C ASP A 417 -33.52 0.19 7.63
N ARG A 418 -32.74 -0.91 7.68
CA ARG A 418 -31.79 -1.14 8.76
C ARG A 418 -30.68 -0.11 8.74
N LEU A 419 -30.18 0.26 7.56
CA LEU A 419 -29.17 1.31 7.39
C LEU A 419 -29.68 2.65 7.93
N VAL A 420 -30.87 3.09 7.52
CA VAL A 420 -31.48 4.34 7.96
C VAL A 420 -31.68 4.34 9.48
N THR A 421 -32.18 3.24 10.03
CA THR A 421 -32.34 3.07 11.49
C THR A 421 -31.00 3.21 12.23
N LEU A 422 -29.95 2.55 11.76
CA LEU A 422 -28.61 2.65 12.35
C LEU A 422 -28.05 4.07 12.29
N VAL A 423 -28.23 4.76 11.16
CA VAL A 423 -27.79 6.16 11.02
C VAL A 423 -28.53 7.05 12.00
N GLN A 424 -29.87 6.93 12.11
CA GLN A 424 -30.66 7.71 13.07
C GLN A 424 -30.22 7.46 14.52
N GLN A 425 -29.95 6.20 14.89
CA GLN A 425 -29.42 5.83 16.20
C GLN A 425 -28.05 6.48 16.45
N LEU A 426 -27.12 6.39 15.50
CA LEU A 426 -25.80 7.01 15.60
C LEU A 426 -25.86 8.55 15.65
N MET A 427 -26.84 9.18 15.01
CA MET A 427 -27.05 10.62 15.09
C MET A 427 -27.56 11.07 16.46
N THR A 428 -28.43 10.27 17.10
CA THR A 428 -29.21 10.74 18.26
C THR A 428 -28.75 10.17 19.60
N ASP A 429 -28.15 8.97 19.61
CA ASP A 429 -27.81 8.25 20.83
C ASP A 429 -26.28 8.24 21.09
N PRO A 430 -25.80 8.97 22.12
CA PRO A 430 -24.39 8.96 22.50
C PRO A 430 -23.85 7.59 22.91
N LEU A 431 -24.68 6.71 23.49
CA LEU A 431 -24.25 5.38 23.93
C LEU A 431 -23.99 4.47 22.73
N ILE A 432 -24.84 4.55 21.70
CA ILE A 432 -24.62 3.83 20.44
C ILE A 432 -23.36 4.34 19.74
N ARG A 433 -23.11 5.66 19.73
CA ARG A 433 -21.84 6.19 19.20
C ARG A 433 -20.62 5.68 19.96
N GLN A 434 -20.70 5.61 21.28
CA GLN A 434 -19.61 5.12 22.12
C GLN A 434 -19.35 3.63 21.88
N ASP A 435 -20.39 2.80 21.76
CA ASP A 435 -20.26 1.38 21.42
C ASP A 435 -19.67 1.19 20.01
N ALA A 436 -20.12 1.95 19.02
CA ALA A 436 -19.57 1.92 17.66
C ALA A 436 -18.07 2.25 17.65
N ALA A 437 -17.67 3.30 18.37
CA ALA A 437 -16.27 3.68 18.52
C ALA A 437 -15.45 2.59 19.23
N ALA A 438 -16.00 1.96 20.28
CA ALA A 438 -15.33 0.87 21.00
C ALA A 438 -15.11 -0.36 20.11
N LYS A 439 -16.10 -0.75 19.30
CA LYS A 439 -15.95 -1.85 18.33
C LYS A 439 -14.97 -1.52 17.23
N ALA A 440 -14.99 -0.28 16.71
CA ALA A 440 -14.01 0.18 15.74
C ALA A 440 -12.58 0.12 16.31
N ALA A 441 -12.40 0.55 17.56
CA ALA A 441 -11.10 0.48 18.25
C ALA A 441 -10.64 -0.97 18.48
N ALA A 442 -11.55 -1.87 18.88
CA ALA A 442 -11.25 -3.30 19.03
C ALA A 442 -10.84 -3.93 17.70
N PHE A 443 -11.58 -3.63 16.62
CA PHE A 443 -11.26 -4.05 15.27
C PHE A 443 -9.87 -3.56 14.84
N VAL A 444 -9.56 -2.27 15.01
CA VAL A 444 -8.24 -1.71 14.67
C VAL A 444 -7.14 -2.36 15.51
N GLY A 445 -7.38 -2.58 16.80
CA GLY A 445 -6.43 -3.24 17.69
C GLY A 445 -6.03 -4.64 17.23
N HIS A 446 -6.95 -5.39 16.62
CA HIS A 446 -6.68 -6.72 16.07
C HIS A 446 -6.16 -6.67 14.63
N SER A 447 -6.88 -5.98 13.74
CA SER A 447 -6.67 -6.00 12.29
C SER A 447 -5.61 -5.00 11.81
N TYR A 448 -5.20 -4.02 12.63
CA TYR A 448 -4.15 -3.07 12.28
C TYR A 448 -3.43 -2.49 13.52
N PRO A 449 -2.64 -3.31 14.27
CA PRO A 449 -1.95 -2.88 15.49
C PRO A 449 -0.69 -2.03 15.25
N VAL A 450 -0.52 -1.44 14.06
CA VAL A 450 0.71 -0.74 13.65
C VAL A 450 0.41 0.72 13.36
N ARG A 451 1.35 1.62 13.68
CA ARG A 451 1.28 3.03 13.30
C ARG A 451 2.28 3.41 12.21
N MET A 452 3.56 3.11 12.43
CA MET A 452 4.65 3.43 11.49
C MET A 452 5.11 2.17 10.73
N SER A 453 4.34 1.76 9.73
CA SER A 453 4.58 0.55 8.95
C SER A 453 5.85 0.65 8.10
N GLY A 454 6.18 1.82 7.57
CA GLY A 454 7.37 2.03 6.76
C GLY A 454 8.67 1.65 7.48
N ARG A 455 8.75 1.94 8.78
CA ARG A 455 9.88 1.52 9.64
C ARG A 455 9.94 -0.01 9.79
N LYS A 456 8.81 -0.66 10.08
CA LYS A 456 8.74 -2.12 10.19
C LYS A 456 9.13 -2.81 8.87
N LEU A 457 8.65 -2.29 7.75
CA LEU A 457 9.05 -2.77 6.42
C LEU A 457 10.56 -2.64 6.21
N ARG A 458 11.14 -1.49 6.58
CA ARG A 458 12.59 -1.27 6.45
C ARG A 458 13.41 -2.25 7.28
N MET A 459 13.02 -2.49 8.53
CA MET A 459 13.67 -3.48 9.40
C MET A 459 13.57 -4.89 8.83
N LEU A 460 12.41 -5.26 8.28
CA LEU A 460 12.22 -6.54 7.59
C LEU A 460 13.16 -6.67 6.38
N LEU A 461 13.22 -5.64 5.52
CA LEU A 461 14.09 -5.64 4.35
C LEU A 461 15.58 -5.70 4.75
N ASN A 462 16.02 -4.93 5.76
CA ASN A 462 17.40 -4.97 6.26
C ASN A 462 17.79 -6.38 6.73
N ARG A 463 16.92 -7.02 7.54
CA ARG A 463 17.09 -8.38 8.06
C ARG A 463 17.24 -9.42 6.93
N LEU A 464 16.41 -9.32 5.89
CA LEU A 464 16.46 -10.21 4.72
C LEU A 464 17.69 -9.95 3.84
N CYS A 465 18.05 -8.68 3.62
CA CYS A 465 19.22 -8.32 2.81
C CYS A 465 20.55 -8.60 3.53
N GLY A 466 20.55 -8.66 4.86
CA GLY A 466 21.75 -8.72 5.69
C GLY A 466 22.44 -7.36 5.86
N CYS A 467 21.71 -6.26 5.71
CA CYS A 467 22.23 -4.92 5.89
C CYS A 467 22.13 -4.50 7.37
N PRO A 468 23.01 -3.61 7.87
CA PRO A 468 22.88 -3.04 9.20
C PRO A 468 21.56 -2.27 9.34
N ASP A 469 20.99 -2.28 10.55
CA ASP A 469 19.85 -1.45 10.92
C ASP A 469 20.30 0.01 11.02
N GLU A 470 20.35 0.71 9.90
CA GLU A 470 20.47 2.16 9.90
C GLU A 470 19.07 2.78 9.97
N PRO A 471 18.72 3.50 11.05
CA PRO A 471 17.51 4.32 11.08
C PRO A 471 17.68 5.48 10.10
N ARG A 472 17.11 5.33 8.89
CA ARG A 472 16.94 6.44 7.95
C ARG A 472 15.64 7.16 8.28
N ASP A 473 15.58 7.74 9.47
CA ASP A 473 14.45 8.55 9.94
C ASP A 473 14.57 10.00 9.48
N GLN A 474 14.94 10.21 8.21
CA GLN A 474 14.89 11.54 7.60
C GLN A 474 13.87 11.47 6.47
N LEU A 475 12.80 12.28 6.60
CA LEU A 475 11.75 12.42 5.59
C LEU A 475 12.32 12.67 4.18
N PHE A 476 13.46 13.35 4.13
CA PHE A 476 14.17 13.70 2.90
C PHE A 476 15.66 13.52 3.10
N ARG A 477 16.37 13.03 2.08
CA ARG A 477 17.81 12.79 2.13
C ARG A 477 18.61 14.01 1.72
N GLU A 478 19.73 14.24 2.41
CA GLU A 478 20.71 15.25 2.05
C GLU A 478 21.10 15.13 0.56
N GLY A 479 21.14 16.26 -0.15
CA GLY A 479 21.46 16.29 -1.58
C GLY A 479 20.26 16.13 -2.52
N LEU A 480 19.04 15.91 -2.01
CA LEU A 480 17.85 15.80 -2.83
C LEU A 480 17.55 17.11 -3.58
N LEU A 481 17.39 17.03 -4.91
CA LEU A 481 16.97 18.15 -5.75
C LEU A 481 15.49 18.02 -6.09
N PHE A 482 14.70 19.05 -5.81
CA PHE A 482 13.26 18.99 -6.02
C PHE A 482 12.64 20.34 -6.34
N LYS A 483 11.42 20.31 -6.89
CA LYS A 483 10.58 21.49 -7.10
C LYS A 483 9.13 21.21 -6.78
N GLY A 484 8.38 22.28 -6.52
CA GLY A 484 6.93 22.25 -6.33
C GLY A 484 6.16 22.12 -7.63
N ALA A 485 4.87 21.79 -7.52
CA ALA A 485 3.96 21.86 -8.65
C ALA A 485 3.52 23.32 -8.90
N ALA A 486 3.32 24.09 -7.83
CA ALA A 486 2.89 25.49 -7.90
C ALA A 486 4.03 26.50 -8.13
N HIS A 487 5.29 26.09 -7.96
CA HIS A 487 6.44 27.01 -7.97
C HIS A 487 7.53 26.58 -8.96
N ALA A 488 8.14 27.58 -9.61
CA ALA A 488 9.25 27.36 -10.55
C ALA A 488 10.60 27.13 -9.86
N ASP A 489 10.70 27.44 -8.57
CA ASP A 489 11.95 27.35 -7.81
C ASP A 489 12.42 25.89 -7.68
N VAL A 490 13.73 25.69 -7.91
CA VAL A 490 14.43 24.44 -7.64
C VAL A 490 15.12 24.55 -6.29
N TYR A 491 14.90 23.54 -5.45
CA TYR A 491 15.46 23.42 -4.12
C TYR A 491 16.47 22.28 -4.05
N LEU A 492 17.55 22.50 -3.31
CA LEU A 492 18.45 21.47 -2.80
C LEU A 492 18.14 21.24 -1.32
N LEU A 493 17.92 20.00 -0.90
CA LEU A 493 17.90 19.66 0.52
C LEU A 493 19.33 19.65 1.04
N GLN A 494 19.63 20.59 1.94
CA GLN A 494 20.93 20.67 2.58
C GLN A 494 20.78 21.02 4.06
N HIS A 495 21.42 20.22 4.92
CA HIS A 495 21.39 20.34 6.37
C HIS A 495 19.97 20.37 6.95
N GLY A 496 19.07 19.56 6.38
CA GLY A 496 17.66 19.49 6.78
C GLY A 496 16.77 20.62 6.28
N CYS A 497 17.32 21.58 5.51
CA CYS A 497 16.58 22.71 4.96
C CYS A 497 16.47 22.64 3.44
N ARG A 498 15.35 23.12 2.87
CA ARG A 498 15.21 23.35 1.43
C ARG A 498 15.89 24.67 1.08
N ARG A 499 16.90 24.65 0.21
CA ARG A 499 17.63 25.86 -0.22
C ARG A 499 17.38 26.10 -1.70
N ARG A 500 16.77 27.24 -2.05
CA ARG A 500 16.53 27.59 -3.46
C ARG A 500 17.83 28.02 -4.14
N PHE A 501 18.02 27.69 -5.42
CA PHE A 501 19.06 28.32 -6.23
C PHE A 501 18.65 29.74 -6.59
N ALA A 502 19.53 30.73 -6.37
CA ALA A 502 19.22 32.12 -6.72
C ALA A 502 19.12 32.32 -8.24
N THR A 503 19.84 31.52 -9.03
CA THR A 503 19.83 31.55 -10.48
C THR A 503 19.99 30.15 -11.08
N VAL A 504 19.55 29.97 -12.33
CA VAL A 504 19.77 28.73 -13.10
C VAL A 504 21.26 28.47 -13.36
N GLN A 505 22.05 29.53 -13.53
CA GLN A 505 23.49 29.43 -13.71
C GLN A 505 24.16 28.78 -12.49
N LEU A 506 23.73 29.12 -11.27
CA LEU A 506 24.25 28.51 -10.06
C LEU A 506 23.91 27.02 -9.99
N PHE A 507 22.69 26.62 -10.35
CA PHE A 507 22.30 25.21 -10.43
C PHE A 507 23.25 24.41 -11.36
N GLN A 508 23.57 24.96 -12.53
CA GLN A 508 24.49 24.34 -13.49
C GLN A 508 25.95 24.36 -13.01
N GLN A 509 26.41 25.45 -12.37
CA GLN A 509 27.76 25.56 -11.82
C GLN A 509 28.02 24.59 -10.66
N HIS A 510 26.97 24.23 -9.91
CA HIS A 510 27.02 23.15 -8.91
C HIS A 510 27.02 21.74 -9.54
N GLY A 511 27.04 21.64 -10.88
CA GLY A 511 27.14 20.38 -11.61
C GLY A 511 25.83 19.59 -11.68
N PHE A 512 24.71 20.19 -11.26
CA PHE A 512 23.42 19.54 -11.28
C PHE A 512 22.79 19.58 -12.67
N ARG A 513 22.04 18.52 -12.98
CA ARG A 513 21.31 18.38 -14.24
C ARG A 513 19.82 18.34 -13.98
N TRP A 514 19.03 18.89 -14.90
CA TRP A 514 17.59 19.01 -14.76
C TRP A 514 16.88 17.65 -14.60
N GLU A 515 17.45 16.57 -15.12
CA GLU A 515 16.91 15.21 -14.97
C GLU A 515 17.01 14.69 -13.53
N GLN A 516 17.81 15.33 -12.68
CA GLN A 516 17.92 14.99 -11.25
C GLN A 516 16.85 15.68 -10.40
N VAL A 517 16.19 16.72 -10.92
CA VAL A 517 15.16 17.47 -10.19
C VAL A 517 13.86 16.66 -10.19
N ILE A 518 13.42 16.24 -9.01
CA ILE A 518 12.12 15.56 -8.86
C ILE A 518 11.00 16.57 -8.55
N GLN A 519 9.80 16.30 -9.04
CA GLN A 519 8.63 17.10 -8.67
C GLN A 519 7.98 16.48 -7.43
N LEU A 520 7.78 17.30 -6.40
CA LEU A 520 7.10 16.93 -5.16
C LEU A 520 5.78 17.68 -5.02
N ASP A 521 4.85 17.09 -4.26
CA ASP A 521 3.65 17.80 -3.82
C ASP A 521 4.06 18.96 -2.91
N ASP A 522 3.45 20.13 -3.10
CA ASP A 522 3.79 21.34 -2.35
C ASP A 522 3.60 21.14 -0.83
N ARG A 523 2.68 20.26 -0.40
CA ARG A 523 2.49 19.89 1.02
C ARG A 523 3.68 19.17 1.63
N LEU A 524 4.47 18.48 0.81
CA LEU A 524 5.67 17.78 1.27
C LEU A 524 6.82 18.76 1.38
N ILE A 525 6.91 19.66 0.42
CA ILE A 525 7.93 20.71 0.39
C ILE A 525 7.75 21.63 1.61
N THR A 526 6.53 21.96 2.03
CA THR A 526 6.27 22.81 3.20
C THR A 526 6.67 22.18 4.54
N ARG A 527 6.84 20.86 4.61
CA ARG A 527 7.37 20.17 5.80
C ARG A 527 8.88 20.37 5.97
N ILE A 528 9.57 20.82 4.92
CA ILE A 528 11.01 21.05 4.95
C ILE A 528 11.25 22.54 5.27
N PRO A 529 11.95 22.87 6.36
CA PRO A 529 12.30 24.25 6.70
C PRO A 529 13.00 24.97 5.53
N LEU A 530 12.61 26.22 5.27
CA LEU A 530 13.25 27.04 4.24
C LEU A 530 14.61 27.57 4.74
N GLY A 531 15.68 27.17 4.06
CA GLY A 531 17.03 27.67 4.32
C GLY A 531 17.42 28.84 3.40
N ASN A 532 18.56 29.45 3.69
CA ASN A 532 19.11 30.54 2.87
C ASN A 532 19.32 30.09 1.41
N PRO A 533 19.03 30.93 0.41
CA PRO A 533 19.29 30.62 -0.99
C PRO A 533 20.77 30.27 -1.23
N ILE A 534 21.01 29.45 -2.25
CA ILE A 534 22.35 29.19 -2.78
C ILE A 534 22.68 30.35 -3.72
N THR A 535 23.67 31.15 -3.35
CA THR A 535 24.07 32.38 -4.07
C THR A 535 25.50 32.34 -4.60
N THR A 536 26.31 31.35 -4.19
CA THR A 536 27.74 31.25 -4.56
C THR A 536 28.05 29.94 -5.27
N SER A 537 29.10 29.95 -6.08
CA SER A 537 29.61 28.77 -6.79
C SER A 537 30.46 27.88 -5.87
N PRO A 538 30.61 26.56 -6.15
CA PRO A 538 31.45 25.66 -5.34
C PRO A 538 32.91 26.13 -5.19
N SER A 539 33.42 26.87 -6.19
CA SER A 539 34.78 27.40 -6.26
C SER A 539 35.05 28.59 -5.34
N GLU A 540 34.03 29.30 -4.88
CA GLU A 540 34.18 30.53 -4.07
C GLU A 540 34.12 30.26 -2.55
N GLY A 541 33.89 29.00 -2.14
CA GLY A 541 33.67 28.61 -0.73
C GLY A 541 34.93 28.42 0.13
N LYS A 542 36.14 28.72 -0.37
CA LYS A 542 37.38 28.66 0.43
C LYS A 542 37.84 30.04 0.89
N SER A 543 37.05 30.69 1.74
CA SER A 543 37.54 31.75 2.62
C SER A 543 36.73 31.78 3.91
N ALA A 544 37.44 31.73 5.03
CA ALA A 544 36.89 31.63 6.37
C ALA A 544 36.20 32.94 6.80
N SER A 545 34.91 32.86 7.10
CA SER A 545 34.22 33.49 8.26
C SER A 545 32.73 33.62 7.97
N GLN A 546 32.01 32.50 8.02
CA GLN A 546 30.64 32.53 8.47
C GLN A 546 30.53 31.51 9.58
N CYS A 547 30.50 32.02 10.81
CA CYS A 547 30.16 31.27 11.99
C CYS A 547 28.88 30.49 11.67
N CYS A 548 28.99 29.16 11.61
CA CYS A 548 27.87 28.27 11.45
C CYS A 548 26.96 28.44 12.68
N THR A 549 25.89 29.22 12.55
CA THR A 549 24.69 28.96 13.34
C THR A 549 24.19 27.59 12.89
N LEU A 550 24.39 26.56 13.71
CA LEU A 550 24.00 25.16 13.44
C LEU A 550 22.50 25.00 13.12
N LEU A 551 21.71 26.04 13.37
CA LEU A 551 20.32 26.22 12.94
C LEU A 551 20.11 27.70 12.57
N PRO A 552 20.33 28.13 11.31
CA PRO A 552 20.00 29.49 10.90
C PRO A 552 18.47 29.62 10.93
N ASN A 553 17.96 30.63 11.67
CA ASN A 553 16.54 30.84 12.02
C ASN A 553 16.02 30.02 13.23
N SER A 554 16.91 29.64 14.15
CA SER A 554 16.47 29.05 15.42
C SER A 554 16.01 30.07 16.47
N GLU A 555 16.14 31.38 16.21
CA GLU A 555 15.79 32.40 17.20
C GLU A 555 14.34 32.23 17.71
N GLY A 556 14.19 32.03 19.02
CA GLY A 556 12.91 31.81 19.69
C GLY A 556 12.39 30.36 19.69
N LEU A 557 13.03 29.42 18.96
CA LEU A 557 12.59 28.01 18.96
C LEU A 557 12.84 27.34 20.31
N ILE A 558 11.90 26.48 20.71
CA ILE A 558 12.09 25.53 21.79
C ILE A 558 12.56 24.21 21.18
N VAL A 559 13.67 23.66 21.70
CA VAL A 559 14.25 22.40 21.23
C VAL A 559 14.49 21.45 22.41
N LYS A 560 14.44 20.14 22.15
CA LYS A 560 14.81 19.09 23.11
C LYS A 560 15.58 17.96 22.46
N GLY A 561 16.44 17.34 23.27
CA GLY A 561 17.09 16.06 22.95
C GLY A 561 16.30 14.87 23.49
N ALA A 562 16.97 13.73 23.65
CA ALA A 562 16.36 12.54 24.27
C ALA A 562 16.06 12.72 25.76
N GLY A 563 16.76 13.65 26.42
CA GLY A 563 16.56 14.00 27.83
C GLY A 563 15.30 14.83 28.11
N PRO A 564 14.97 15.05 29.39
CA PRO A 564 13.80 15.84 29.80
C PRO A 564 13.99 17.36 29.63
N GLU A 565 15.19 17.80 29.31
CA GLU A 565 15.60 19.20 29.25
C GLU A 565 15.05 19.90 28.01
N LEU A 566 14.55 21.12 28.19
CA LEU A 566 14.10 22.00 27.12
C LEU A 566 15.02 23.21 27.01
N TYR A 567 15.31 23.60 25.77
CA TYR A 567 16.19 24.71 25.48
C TYR A 567 15.49 25.71 24.57
N LYS A 568 15.57 27.00 24.91
CA LYS A 568 15.23 28.08 23.99
C LYS A 568 16.47 28.50 23.23
N MET A 569 16.32 28.68 21.93
CA MET A 569 17.38 29.08 21.03
C MET A 569 17.39 30.61 20.93
N GLU A 570 18.45 31.27 21.41
CA GLU A 570 18.59 32.72 21.39
C GLU A 570 20.03 33.14 21.08
N SER A 571 20.20 34.04 20.12
CA SER A 571 21.50 34.56 19.67
C SER A 571 22.53 33.47 19.35
N GLY A 572 22.06 32.34 18.80
CA GLY A 572 22.88 31.18 18.47
C GLY A 572 23.29 30.29 19.66
N LEU A 573 22.73 30.53 20.85
CA LEU A 573 22.95 29.75 22.06
C LEU A 573 21.74 28.86 22.36
N ARG A 574 21.97 27.69 22.97
CA ARG A 574 20.92 26.91 23.65
C ARG A 574 20.83 27.34 25.10
N ARG A 575 19.71 27.93 25.51
CA ARG A 575 19.46 28.38 26.88
C ARG A 575 18.50 27.42 27.56
N LEU A 576 18.93 26.78 28.63
CA LEU A 576 18.11 25.83 29.37
C LEU A 576 16.91 26.55 30.01
N LEU A 577 15.71 26.00 29.83
CA LEU A 577 14.50 26.45 30.51
C LEU A 577 14.38 25.73 31.86
N VAL A 578 14.25 26.47 32.96
CA VAL A 578 14.12 25.90 34.31
C VAL A 578 12.85 26.42 34.97
N GLY A 579 11.98 25.51 35.41
CA GLY A 579 10.68 25.81 36.02
C GLY A 579 9.60 24.82 35.55
N PRO A 580 8.34 24.96 36.01
CA PRO A 580 7.23 24.26 35.38
C PRO A 580 7.12 24.75 33.93
N VAL A 581 7.68 23.98 33.01
CA VAL A 581 7.51 24.23 31.58
C VAL A 581 6.03 23.99 31.29
N ASP A 582 5.33 25.05 30.91
CA ASP A 582 3.89 25.00 30.66
C ASP A 582 3.55 23.80 29.75
N ALA A 583 2.44 23.12 30.05
CA ALA A 583 1.97 21.98 29.26
C ALA A 583 1.75 22.34 27.77
N GLU A 584 1.72 23.63 27.45
CA GLU A 584 1.60 24.21 26.11
C GLU A 584 2.92 24.29 25.32
N LEU A 585 4.09 24.31 25.97
CA LEU A 585 5.40 24.44 25.29
C LEU A 585 5.97 23.09 24.85
N LEU A 586 5.65 22.01 25.57
CA LEU A 586 6.13 20.66 25.25
C LEU A 586 5.72 20.18 23.83
N PRO A 587 4.47 20.42 23.38
CA PRO A 587 4.05 20.10 22.00
C PRO A 587 4.76 20.95 20.93
N GLN A 588 5.28 22.11 21.29
CA GLN A 588 5.97 23.05 20.39
C GLN A 588 7.48 22.79 20.32
N ALA A 589 8.01 21.95 21.22
CA ALA A 589 9.42 21.64 21.28
C ALA A 589 9.86 20.76 20.09
N LEU A 590 10.79 21.27 19.29
CA LEU A 590 11.39 20.52 18.20
C LEU A 590 12.40 19.50 18.75
N PHE A 591 12.21 18.22 18.43
CA PHE A 591 13.18 17.20 18.76
C PHE A 591 14.40 17.33 17.84
N ILE A 592 15.59 17.43 18.43
CA ILE A 592 16.86 17.44 17.70
C ILE A 592 17.81 16.40 18.27
N ASP A 593 18.63 15.80 17.39
CA ASP A 593 19.62 14.79 17.76
C ASP A 593 20.58 15.32 18.85
N ASP A 594 20.88 14.48 19.85
CA ASP A 594 21.71 14.89 21.00
C ASP A 594 23.12 15.35 20.59
N LYS A 595 23.70 14.78 19.52
CA LYS A 595 25.02 15.22 19.03
C LYS A 595 24.94 16.59 18.38
N LEU A 596 23.81 16.91 17.73
CA LEU A 596 23.58 18.25 17.18
C LEU A 596 23.34 19.26 18.31
N LEU A 597 22.49 18.90 19.28
CA LEU A 597 22.20 19.72 20.46
C LEU A 597 23.47 20.04 21.26
N GLN A 598 24.37 19.07 21.42
CA GLN A 598 25.64 19.27 22.13
C GLN A 598 26.63 20.20 21.40
N ARG A 599 26.53 20.31 20.07
CA ARG A 599 27.38 21.21 19.27
C ARG A 599 26.93 22.66 19.34
N ILE A 600 25.71 22.93 19.82
CA ILE A 600 25.21 24.29 20.07
C ILE A 600 25.79 24.81 21.41
N PRO A 601 26.45 25.97 21.42
CA PRO A 601 27.01 26.54 22.64
C PRO A 601 25.92 26.81 23.69
N LYS A 602 26.21 26.49 24.95
CA LYS A 602 25.26 26.67 26.06
C LYS A 602 25.25 28.14 26.49
N GLY A 603 24.06 28.75 26.51
CA GLY A 603 23.84 30.09 27.03
C GLY A 603 23.37 30.07 28.50
N PRO A 604 23.20 31.26 29.11
CA PRO A 604 22.66 31.38 30.46
C PRO A 604 21.25 30.80 30.55
N VAL A 605 20.92 30.23 31.70
CA VAL A 605 19.59 29.66 32.01
C VAL A 605 18.51 30.75 31.89
N ILE A 606 17.30 30.35 31.49
CA ILE A 606 16.10 31.20 31.54
C ILE A 606 15.28 30.75 32.74
N GLY A 607 15.05 31.67 33.69
CA GLY A 607 14.29 31.40 34.90
C GLY A 607 12.77 31.50 34.67
N PRO A 608 11.96 31.05 35.64
CA PRO A 608 10.50 31.01 35.51
C PRO A 608 9.82 32.39 35.40
N ASN A 609 10.54 33.48 35.67
CA ASN A 609 10.04 34.85 35.55
C ASN A 609 10.44 35.53 34.22
N ASP A 610 11.21 34.85 33.37
CA ASP A 610 11.80 35.37 32.13
C ASP A 610 11.28 34.64 30.86
N LEU A 611 10.22 33.83 31.01
CA LEU A 611 9.68 32.92 30.00
C LEU A 611 8.57 33.53 29.14
#